data_AF-A0A938Q3P7-F1
#
_entry.id   AF-A0A938Q3P7-F1
#
_cell.length_a   1.000
_cell.length_b   1.000
_cell.length_c   1.000
_cell.angle_alpha   90.00
_cell.angle_beta   90.00
_cell.angle_gamma   90.00
#
_symmetry.space_group_name_H-M   'P 1'
#
loop_
_entity.id
_entity.type
_entity.pdbx_description
1 polymer ?
#
loop_
_entity_poly.entity_id
_entity_poly.type
_entity_poly.pdbx_seq_one_letter_code
_entity_poly.pdbx_strand_id
1 'polypeptide(L)'
;MMPDRPVSTTVSREQLFALASQRHHMYADKRDQPSSPDENLGRWILGGVILLAVAAGAWYWQKRAADQAEAPAPLPAASAPAIKNPIVTSDDVDPSLSATEQVATLIGTPRFEALLVPDDFVRKVVATVDSLTREDVAARMNPAQPLAGSFVAAGEGDALVLGAANFARYAAWVELVDSLDADATAALYRRLYPQF
;
A
#
# COMPACT_ATOMS: atom_id res chain seq x y z
N MET A 1 -30.58 -8.81 70.49
CA MET A 1 -31.98 -8.59 70.89
C MET A 1 -32.84 -8.74 69.63
N MET A 2 -33.75 -9.71 69.62
CA MET A 2 -34.86 -9.87 68.65
C MET A 2 -35.98 -8.83 68.95
N PRO A 3 -37.16 -8.78 68.27
CA PRO A 3 -37.78 -9.69 67.27
C PRO A 3 -38.19 -8.92 65.97
N ASP A 4 -39.13 -9.30 65.08
CA ASP A 4 -39.89 -10.53 64.76
C ASP A 4 -40.18 -10.53 63.23
N ARG A 5 -40.29 -11.67 62.52
CA ARG A 5 -41.49 -12.44 62.08
C ARG A 5 -42.52 -11.76 61.13
N PRO A 6 -43.23 -12.58 60.31
CA PRO A 6 -43.65 -12.16 58.97
C PRO A 6 -45.16 -12.06 58.78
N VAL A 7 -45.59 -11.37 57.73
CA VAL A 7 -46.81 -11.74 56.99
C VAL A 7 -46.71 -11.37 55.51
N SER A 8 -47.03 -12.33 54.64
CA SER A 8 -47.47 -12.01 53.28
C SER A 8 -48.94 -11.64 53.35
N THR A 9 -49.29 -10.41 52.95
CA THR A 9 -50.69 -10.00 52.80
C THR A 9 -50.96 -9.71 51.33
N THR A 10 -51.59 -10.67 50.66
CA THR A 10 -52.03 -10.58 49.27
C THR A 10 -53.02 -9.42 49.11
N VAL A 11 -52.62 -8.35 48.42
CA VAL A 11 -53.55 -7.25 48.08
C VAL A 11 -54.47 -7.72 46.96
N SER A 12 -55.72 -8.02 47.32
CA SER A 12 -56.74 -8.59 46.43
C SER A 12 -57.01 -7.75 45.19
N ARG A 13 -57.40 -8.44 44.10
CA ARG A 13 -57.71 -7.87 42.76
C ARG A 13 -58.69 -6.70 42.75
N GLU A 14 -59.48 -6.49 43.79
CA GLU A 14 -60.45 -5.40 43.90
C GLU A 14 -59.78 -4.04 44.21
N GLN A 15 -58.66 -4.04 44.93
CA GLN A 15 -57.85 -2.84 45.15
C GLN A 15 -57.22 -2.31 43.84
N LEU A 16 -56.95 -3.19 42.87
CA LEU A 16 -56.48 -2.82 41.53
C LEU A 16 -57.53 -2.07 40.70
N PHE A 17 -58.83 -2.21 41.02
CA PHE A 17 -59.90 -1.45 40.36
C PHE A 17 -60.22 -0.13 41.07
N ALA A 18 -60.09 -0.05 42.40
CA ALA A 18 -60.31 1.20 43.15
C ALA A 18 -59.26 2.28 42.78
N LEU A 19 -57.98 1.90 42.64
CA LEU A 19 -56.90 2.81 42.21
C LEU A 19 -57.01 3.28 40.74
N ALA A 20 -57.81 2.59 39.90
CA ALA A 20 -58.06 3.03 38.53
C ALA A 20 -58.93 4.32 38.45
N SER A 21 -59.67 4.64 39.52
CA SER A 21 -60.60 5.79 39.55
C SER A 21 -59.92 7.13 39.92
N GLN A 22 -58.73 7.10 40.54
CA GLN A 22 -57.99 8.32 40.91
C GLN A 22 -57.05 8.84 39.79
N ARG A 23 -57.06 8.21 38.61
CA ARG A 23 -56.12 8.49 37.51
C ARG A 23 -56.55 9.64 36.56
N HIS A 24 -57.74 10.22 36.72
CA HIS A 24 -58.31 11.15 35.73
C HIS A 24 -58.36 12.65 36.11
N HIS A 25 -58.01 13.04 37.34
CA HIS A 25 -58.25 14.42 37.82
C HIS A 25 -57.07 15.13 38.53
N MET A 26 -55.83 14.65 38.40
CA MET A 26 -54.63 15.36 38.88
C MET A 26 -53.74 15.79 37.70
N TYR A 27 -53.68 17.10 37.48
CA TYR A 27 -52.80 17.82 36.54
C TYR A 27 -53.03 17.61 35.03
N ALA A 28 -54.28 17.86 34.62
CA ALA A 28 -54.59 18.33 33.28
C ALA A 28 -54.21 19.83 33.11
N ASP A 29 -52.93 20.16 33.30
CA ASP A 29 -52.39 21.54 33.23
C ASP A 29 -51.01 21.57 32.56
N LYS A 30 -50.96 21.16 31.28
CA LYS A 30 -49.78 21.24 30.39
C LYS A 30 -50.20 21.27 28.91
N ARG A 31 -51.17 22.11 28.56
CA ARG A 31 -51.57 22.35 27.15
C ARG A 31 -51.36 23.78 26.67
N ASP A 32 -51.15 24.72 27.59
CA ASP A 32 -51.03 26.15 27.30
C ASP A 32 -49.72 26.74 27.87
N GLN A 33 -48.63 25.98 27.79
CA GLN A 33 -47.29 26.49 28.08
C GLN A 33 -46.72 27.10 26.79
N PRO A 34 -46.63 28.45 26.66
CA PRO A 34 -46.07 29.06 25.46
C PRO A 34 -44.60 28.64 25.32
N SER A 35 -44.23 28.17 24.12
CA SER A 35 -42.83 27.83 23.80
C SER A 35 -41.95 29.02 24.14
N SER A 36 -41.00 28.80 25.05
CA SER A 36 -40.20 29.89 25.59
C SER A 36 -39.30 30.49 24.50
N PRO A 37 -39.00 31.80 24.53
CA PRO A 37 -38.30 32.47 23.42
C PRO A 37 -36.92 31.88 23.09
N ASP A 38 -36.30 31.18 24.04
CA ASP A 38 -35.04 30.46 23.92
C ASP A 38 -35.12 29.20 23.04
N GLU A 39 -36.25 28.46 23.02
CA GLU A 39 -36.43 27.31 22.13
C GLU A 39 -36.50 27.77 20.67
N ASN A 40 -37.27 28.83 20.42
CA ASN A 40 -37.38 29.45 19.10
C ASN A 40 -36.04 30.06 18.66
N LEU A 41 -35.34 30.75 19.55
CA LEU A 41 -33.99 31.28 19.31
C LEU A 41 -32.99 30.15 19.02
N GLY A 42 -33.03 29.03 19.75
CA GLY A 42 -32.20 27.86 19.50
C GLY A 42 -32.46 27.24 18.12
N ARG A 43 -33.73 27.19 17.67
CA ARG A 43 -34.09 26.71 16.32
C ARG A 43 -33.64 27.68 15.22
N TRP A 44 -33.70 28.99 15.45
CA TRP A 44 -33.14 30.00 14.52
C TRP A 44 -31.61 29.96 14.46
N ILE A 45 -30.92 29.78 15.59
CA ILE A 45 -29.46 29.60 15.66
C ILE A 45 -29.06 28.32 14.92
N LEU A 46 -29.72 27.19 15.19
CA LEU A 46 -29.44 25.93 14.50
C LEU A 46 -29.67 26.03 12.99
N GLY A 47 -30.76 26.68 12.56
CA GLY A 47 -31.04 26.96 11.15
C GLY A 47 -29.96 27.84 10.50
N GLY A 48 -29.50 28.88 11.20
CA GLY A 48 -28.42 29.77 10.75
C GLY A 48 -27.07 29.04 10.63
N VAL A 49 -26.74 28.16 11.58
CA VAL A 49 -25.53 27.33 11.53
C VAL A 49 -25.57 26.34 10.36
N ILE A 50 -26.72 25.71 10.10
CA ILE A 50 -26.90 24.82 8.94
C ILE A 50 -26.76 25.60 7.62
N LEU A 51 -27.36 26.79 7.51
CA LEU A 51 -27.20 27.65 6.34
C LEU A 51 -25.75 28.07 6.10
N LEU A 52 -25.02 28.46 7.17
CA LEU A 52 -23.59 28.77 7.09
C LEU A 52 -22.74 27.56 6.70
N ALA A 53 -23.04 26.37 7.22
CA ALA A 53 -22.34 25.14 6.85
C ALA A 53 -22.56 24.76 5.37
N VAL A 54 -23.78 24.92 4.85
CA VAL A 54 -24.09 24.71 3.43
C VAL A 54 -23.40 25.76 2.55
N ALA A 55 -23.42 27.03 2.94
CA ALA A 55 -22.73 28.10 2.21
C ALA A 55 -21.20 27.91 2.19
N ALA A 56 -20.60 27.52 3.33
CA ALA A 56 -19.18 27.19 3.43
C ALA A 56 -18.82 25.93 2.62
N GLY A 57 -19.69 24.91 2.62
CA GLY A 57 -19.53 23.71 1.80
C GLY A 57 -19.59 24.01 0.30
N ALA A 58 -20.54 24.84 -0.13
CA ALA A 58 -20.67 25.29 -1.52
C ALA A 58 -19.47 26.15 -1.95
N TRP A 59 -19.03 27.09 -1.11
CA TRP A 59 -17.83 27.91 -1.36
C TRP A 59 -16.56 27.05 -1.43
N TYR A 60 -16.40 26.09 -0.52
CA TYR A 60 -15.28 25.16 -0.52
C TYR A 60 -15.29 24.26 -1.77
N TRP A 61 -16.46 23.77 -2.19
CA TRP A 61 -16.59 22.98 -3.43
C TRP A 61 -16.30 23.82 -4.67
N GLN A 62 -16.78 25.06 -4.73
CA GLN A 62 -16.51 25.98 -5.85
C GLN A 62 -15.03 26.39 -5.90
N LYS A 63 -14.37 26.56 -4.75
CA LYS A 63 -12.90 26.75 -4.68
C LYS A 63 -12.16 25.50 -5.16
N ARG A 64 -12.59 24.30 -4.73
CA ARG A 64 -11.98 23.04 -5.17
C ARG A 64 -12.17 22.77 -6.67
N ALA A 65 -13.30 23.21 -7.24
CA ALA A 65 -13.55 23.14 -8.68
C ALA A 65 -12.64 24.10 -9.46
N ALA A 66 -12.33 25.29 -8.92
CA ALA A 66 -11.33 26.19 -9.49
C ALA A 66 -9.92 25.59 -9.44
N ASP A 67 -9.54 24.98 -8.31
CA ASP A 67 -8.26 24.26 -8.16
C ASP A 67 -8.18 22.96 -9.01
N GLN A 68 -9.30 22.44 -9.53
CA GLN A 68 -9.38 21.24 -10.38
C GLN A 68 -9.55 21.53 -11.89
N ALA A 69 -9.51 22.80 -12.31
CA ALA A 69 -9.79 23.21 -13.68
C ALA A 69 -8.60 23.86 -14.42
N GLU A 70 -7.37 23.45 -14.10
CA GLU A 70 -6.24 23.58 -15.03
C GLU A 70 -5.62 22.20 -15.23
N ALA A 71 -6.19 21.44 -16.16
CA ALA A 71 -5.50 20.28 -16.72
C ALA A 71 -4.20 20.82 -17.35
N PRO A 72 -3.01 20.29 -16.99
CA PRO A 72 -1.77 20.77 -17.55
C PRO A 72 -1.88 20.69 -19.07
N ALA A 73 -1.59 21.80 -19.75
CA ALA A 73 -1.54 21.84 -21.20
C ALA A 73 -0.70 20.64 -21.69
N PRO A 74 -1.16 19.88 -22.71
CA PRO A 74 -0.47 18.68 -23.13
C PRO A 74 0.98 19.05 -23.42
N LEU A 75 1.89 18.52 -22.60
CA LEU A 75 3.33 18.67 -22.84
C LEU A 75 3.56 18.29 -24.30
N PRO A 76 4.28 19.11 -25.09
CA PRO A 76 4.58 18.76 -26.47
C PRO A 76 5.20 17.38 -26.44
N ALA A 77 4.54 16.41 -27.10
CA ALA A 77 4.89 15.01 -26.97
C ALA A 77 6.38 14.87 -27.27
N ALA A 78 7.16 14.55 -26.23
CA ALA A 78 8.60 14.39 -26.37
C ALA A 78 8.79 13.30 -27.41
N SER A 79 9.27 13.69 -28.60
CA SER A 79 9.43 12.78 -29.73
C SER A 79 10.31 11.63 -29.25
N ALA A 80 9.73 10.45 -29.09
CA ALA A 80 10.40 9.32 -28.45
C ALA A 80 11.76 9.13 -29.13
N PRO A 81 12.86 9.04 -28.36
CA PRO A 81 14.19 9.04 -28.94
C PRO A 81 14.30 7.89 -29.94
N ALA A 82 14.67 8.21 -31.18
CA ALA A 82 14.76 7.22 -32.24
C ALA A 82 15.67 6.07 -31.79
N ILE A 83 15.10 4.86 -31.72
CA ILE A 83 15.77 3.67 -31.20
C ILE A 83 16.91 3.33 -32.18
N LYS A 84 18.14 3.68 -31.81
CA LYS A 84 19.33 3.53 -32.68
C LYS A 84 19.63 2.08 -33.04
N ASN A 85 19.26 1.14 -32.15
CA ASN A 85 19.46 -0.30 -32.30
C ASN A 85 18.13 -1.00 -32.01
N PRO A 86 17.23 -1.19 -32.99
CA PRO A 86 15.99 -1.91 -32.78
C PRO A 86 16.26 -3.37 -32.45
N ILE A 87 15.61 -3.88 -31.41
CA ILE A 87 15.67 -5.30 -31.04
C ILE A 87 14.86 -6.08 -32.08
N VAL A 88 15.55 -6.90 -32.88
CA VAL A 88 14.89 -7.86 -33.77
C VAL A 88 14.46 -9.05 -32.93
N THR A 89 13.15 -9.24 -32.79
CA THR A 89 12.55 -10.40 -32.10
C THR A 89 12.97 -11.70 -32.76
N SER A 90 13.25 -12.72 -31.93
CA SER A 90 13.43 -14.10 -32.37
C SER A 90 12.14 -14.89 -32.13
N ASP A 91 11.60 -15.53 -33.18
CA ASP A 91 10.40 -16.37 -33.08
C ASP A 91 10.65 -17.76 -32.44
N ASP A 92 11.92 -18.09 -32.19
CA ASP A 92 12.35 -19.32 -31.51
C ASP A 92 12.07 -19.26 -30.00
N VAL A 93 10.80 -19.27 -29.60
CA VAL A 93 10.39 -19.39 -28.20
C VAL A 93 10.00 -20.84 -27.93
N ASP A 94 10.69 -21.49 -26.99
CA ASP A 94 10.25 -22.78 -26.46
C ASP A 94 9.13 -22.55 -25.42
N PRO A 95 7.87 -22.93 -25.70
CA PRO A 95 6.77 -22.72 -24.76
C PRO A 95 6.80 -23.66 -23.56
N SER A 96 7.71 -24.65 -23.52
CA SER A 96 7.83 -25.61 -22.42
C SER A 96 8.72 -25.14 -21.27
N LEU A 97 9.55 -24.11 -21.49
CA LEU A 97 10.48 -23.57 -20.48
C LEU A 97 10.12 -22.13 -20.10
N SER A 98 10.02 -21.85 -18.80
CA SER A 98 9.93 -20.48 -18.30
C SER A 98 11.20 -19.67 -18.61
N ALA A 99 11.08 -18.34 -18.62
CA ALA A 99 12.23 -17.44 -18.79
C ALA A 99 13.37 -17.72 -17.77
N THR A 100 13.02 -18.10 -16.53
CA THR A 100 13.99 -18.50 -15.51
C THR A 100 14.72 -19.79 -15.90
N GLU A 101 14.01 -20.81 -16.39
CA GLU A 101 14.63 -22.08 -16.82
C GLU A 101 15.52 -21.91 -18.05
N GLN A 102 15.13 -21.04 -19.00
CA GLN A 102 15.96 -20.70 -20.16
C GLN A 102 17.26 -20.01 -19.74
N VAL A 103 17.21 -19.09 -18.77
CA VAL A 103 18.41 -18.44 -18.19
C VAL A 103 19.26 -19.44 -17.39
N ALA A 104 18.64 -20.30 -16.58
CA ALA A 104 19.33 -21.35 -15.84
C ALA A 104 20.01 -22.38 -16.77
N THR A 105 19.41 -22.68 -17.92
CA THR A 105 19.99 -23.55 -18.95
C THR A 105 21.23 -22.93 -19.59
N LEU A 106 21.20 -21.62 -19.90
CA LEU A 106 22.36 -20.90 -20.45
C LEU A 106 23.52 -20.80 -19.45
N ILE A 107 23.23 -20.55 -18.16
CA ILE A 107 24.22 -20.40 -17.08
C ILE A 107 24.72 -21.76 -16.54
N GLY A 108 23.92 -22.82 -16.74
CA GLY A 108 24.05 -24.10 -16.04
C GLY A 108 23.35 -24.07 -14.67
N THR A 109 22.34 -24.90 -14.48
CA THR A 109 21.45 -24.90 -13.30
C THR A 109 22.19 -24.87 -11.95
N PRO A 110 23.24 -25.68 -11.69
CA PRO A 110 23.94 -25.64 -10.40
C PRO A 110 24.63 -24.30 -10.12
N ARG A 111 25.12 -23.63 -11.18
CA ARG A 111 25.76 -22.31 -11.08
C ARG A 111 24.72 -21.20 -10.92
N PHE A 112 23.58 -21.33 -11.59
CA PHE A 112 22.42 -20.45 -11.44
C PHE A 112 21.92 -20.47 -9.99
N GLU A 113 21.68 -21.64 -9.40
CA GLU A 113 21.20 -21.78 -8.01
C GLU A 113 22.22 -21.30 -6.96
N ALA A 114 23.52 -21.46 -7.23
CA ALA A 114 24.59 -21.05 -6.33
C ALA A 114 24.85 -19.52 -6.30
N LEU A 115 24.53 -18.80 -7.38
CA LEU A 115 24.81 -17.35 -7.51
C LEU A 115 23.54 -16.49 -7.55
N LEU A 116 22.42 -17.03 -8.00
CA LEU A 116 21.15 -16.32 -8.18
C LEU A 116 20.05 -16.97 -7.33
N VAL A 117 18.97 -16.22 -7.11
CA VAL A 117 17.78 -16.67 -6.40
C VAL A 117 16.72 -17.08 -7.44
N PRO A 118 16.42 -18.38 -7.61
CA PRO A 118 15.45 -18.85 -8.62
C PRO A 118 14.03 -18.33 -8.38
N ASP A 119 13.62 -18.25 -7.11
CA ASP A 119 12.28 -17.83 -6.70
C ASP A 119 11.99 -16.39 -7.13
N ASP A 120 10.93 -16.20 -7.93
CA ASP A 120 10.55 -14.90 -8.52
C ASP A 120 11.70 -14.22 -9.29
N PHE A 121 12.68 -14.98 -9.82
CA PHE A 121 13.91 -14.46 -10.44
C PHE A 121 13.67 -13.30 -11.42
N VAL A 122 12.78 -13.49 -12.41
CA VAL A 122 12.46 -12.45 -13.40
C VAL A 122 11.90 -11.18 -12.73
N ARG A 123 10.99 -11.34 -11.76
CA ARG A 123 10.41 -10.23 -11.00
C ARG A 123 11.47 -9.48 -10.20
N LYS A 124 12.41 -10.20 -9.58
CA LYS A 124 13.56 -9.64 -8.86
C LYS A 124 14.48 -8.85 -9.79
N VAL A 125 14.79 -9.37 -10.98
CA VAL A 125 15.58 -8.67 -12.00
C VAL A 125 14.87 -7.40 -12.46
N VAL A 126 13.61 -7.48 -12.88
CA VAL A 126 12.82 -6.32 -13.33
C VAL A 126 12.70 -5.26 -12.23
N ALA A 127 12.39 -5.67 -10.99
CA ALA A 127 12.32 -4.76 -9.85
C ALA A 127 13.67 -4.12 -9.51
N THR A 128 14.79 -4.84 -9.72
CA THR A 128 16.14 -4.29 -9.52
C THR A 128 16.46 -3.23 -10.59
N VAL A 129 16.13 -3.50 -11.87
CA VAL A 129 16.32 -2.55 -12.98
C VAL A 129 15.46 -1.29 -12.79
N ASP A 130 14.18 -1.44 -12.42
CA ASP A 130 13.29 -0.32 -12.09
C ASP A 130 13.82 0.51 -10.90
N SER A 131 14.37 -0.17 -9.88
CA SER A 131 14.98 0.48 -8.71
C SER A 131 16.26 1.26 -9.02
N LEU A 132 16.91 1.07 -10.18
CA LEU A 132 18.09 1.87 -10.57
C LEU A 132 17.77 3.37 -10.76
N THR A 133 16.49 3.72 -10.92
CA THR A 133 16.04 5.12 -10.99
C THR A 133 15.71 5.73 -9.62
N ARG A 134 15.89 4.95 -8.54
CA ARG A 134 15.46 5.26 -7.17
C ARG A 134 16.66 5.19 -6.23
N GLU A 135 16.62 5.91 -5.12
CA GLU A 135 17.72 5.95 -4.15
C GLU A 135 17.81 4.68 -3.26
N ASP A 136 16.75 3.86 -3.24
CA ASP A 136 16.64 2.66 -2.42
C ASP A 136 16.28 1.43 -3.27
N VAL A 137 17.08 0.36 -3.11
CA VAL A 137 16.89 -0.94 -3.73
C VAL A 137 16.45 -1.93 -2.65
N ALA A 138 15.18 -2.31 -2.67
CA ALA A 138 14.61 -3.19 -1.66
C ALA A 138 15.35 -4.54 -1.62
N ALA A 139 16.18 -4.78 -0.59
CA ALA A 139 17.09 -5.93 -0.52
C ALA A 139 16.43 -7.31 -0.74
N ARG A 140 15.15 -7.47 -0.37
CA ARG A 140 14.35 -8.69 -0.63
C ARG A 140 14.16 -8.99 -2.13
N MET A 141 14.22 -7.97 -2.97
CA MET A 141 14.08 -8.06 -4.44
C MET A 141 15.42 -8.31 -5.14
N ASN A 142 16.53 -8.45 -4.40
CA ASN A 142 17.81 -8.81 -5.00
C ASN A 142 17.71 -10.19 -5.69
N PRO A 143 18.07 -10.31 -6.99
CA PRO A 143 18.15 -11.58 -7.70
C PRO A 143 19.45 -12.35 -7.41
N ALA A 144 20.47 -11.71 -6.83
CA ALA A 144 21.74 -12.34 -6.46
C ALA A 144 21.70 -12.94 -5.05
N GLN A 145 22.38 -14.07 -4.88
CA GLN A 145 22.67 -14.65 -3.57
C GLN A 145 23.58 -13.71 -2.76
N PRO A 146 23.42 -13.63 -1.42
CA PRO A 146 24.33 -12.87 -0.57
C PRO A 146 25.77 -13.37 -0.69
N LEU A 147 26.72 -12.45 -0.91
CA LEU A 147 28.14 -12.80 -0.98
C LEU A 147 28.62 -13.39 0.35
N ALA A 148 29.33 -14.51 0.27
CA ALA A 148 29.96 -15.12 1.43
C ALA A 148 30.96 -14.16 2.11
N GLY A 149 31.03 -14.27 3.45
CA GLY A 149 31.91 -13.47 4.29
C GLY A 149 31.50 -11.99 4.41
N SER A 150 32.08 -11.32 5.41
CA SER A 150 31.85 -9.90 5.67
C SER A 150 32.63 -9.00 4.70
N PHE A 151 32.17 -7.77 4.52
CA PHE A 151 32.96 -6.72 3.89
C PHE A 151 34.16 -6.36 4.77
N VAL A 152 35.34 -6.23 4.18
CA VAL A 152 36.59 -5.89 4.89
C VAL A 152 37.04 -4.49 4.51
N ALA A 153 37.06 -3.56 5.47
CA ALA A 153 37.78 -2.30 5.32
C ALA A 153 39.24 -2.46 5.77
N ALA A 154 40.15 -1.69 5.20
CA ALA A 154 41.54 -1.56 5.61
C ALA A 154 41.89 -0.09 5.86
N GLY A 155 42.95 0.19 6.63
CA GLY A 155 43.29 1.54 7.07
C GLY A 155 42.71 1.90 8.44
N GLU A 156 42.97 3.13 8.89
CA GLU A 156 42.62 3.62 10.23
C GLU A 156 41.99 5.02 10.15
N GLY A 157 41.10 5.35 11.11
CA GLY A 157 40.41 6.64 11.16
C GLY A 157 39.60 6.92 9.89
N ASP A 158 39.75 8.13 9.33
CA ASP A 158 39.08 8.54 8.09
C ASP A 158 39.73 7.95 6.82
N ALA A 159 40.86 7.25 6.93
CA ALA A 159 41.59 6.65 5.80
C ALA A 159 41.15 5.20 5.51
N LEU A 160 39.84 4.91 5.59
CA LEU A 160 39.29 3.59 5.25
C LEU A 160 39.29 3.36 3.74
N VAL A 161 39.93 2.28 3.31
CA VAL A 161 39.98 1.80 1.92
C VAL A 161 39.42 0.38 1.80
N LEU A 162 39.10 -0.03 0.58
CA LEU A 162 38.63 -1.39 0.28
C LEU A 162 39.73 -2.41 0.58
N GLY A 163 39.50 -3.32 1.54
CA GLY A 163 40.44 -4.40 1.85
C GLY A 163 40.56 -5.39 0.69
N ALA A 164 41.79 -5.84 0.38
CA ALA A 164 42.05 -6.73 -0.75
C ALA A 164 41.29 -8.07 -0.69
N ALA A 165 40.90 -8.53 0.50
CA ALA A 165 40.06 -9.71 0.69
C ALA A 165 38.69 -9.62 -0.02
N ASN A 166 38.19 -8.42 -0.34
CA ASN A 166 36.93 -8.27 -1.05
C ASN A 166 36.99 -8.73 -2.51
N PHE A 167 38.15 -8.69 -3.19
CA PHE A 167 38.24 -9.10 -4.59
C PHE A 167 37.87 -10.59 -4.77
N ALA A 168 38.29 -11.44 -3.84
CA ALA A 168 37.97 -12.87 -3.85
C ALA A 168 36.45 -13.16 -3.74
N ARG A 169 35.68 -12.24 -3.13
CA ARG A 169 34.21 -12.39 -2.97
C ARG A 169 33.47 -12.27 -4.29
N TYR A 170 34.05 -11.61 -5.29
CA TYR A 170 33.47 -11.43 -6.63
C TYR A 170 34.01 -12.40 -7.68
N ALA A 171 34.98 -13.27 -7.35
CA ALA A 171 35.61 -14.17 -8.32
C ALA A 171 34.59 -15.02 -9.08
N ALA A 172 33.68 -15.71 -8.38
CA ALA A 172 32.65 -16.55 -8.99
C ALA A 172 31.68 -15.81 -9.92
N TRP A 173 31.50 -14.49 -9.72
CA TRP A 173 30.71 -13.61 -10.58
C TRP A 173 31.48 -13.17 -11.84
N VAL A 174 32.78 -12.85 -11.69
CA VAL A 174 33.64 -12.54 -12.84
C VAL A 174 33.79 -13.77 -13.73
N GLU A 175 34.07 -14.94 -13.14
CA GLU A 175 34.11 -16.24 -13.83
C GLU A 175 32.76 -16.65 -14.44
N LEU A 176 31.63 -16.09 -13.98
CA LEU A 176 30.33 -16.33 -14.60
C LEU A 176 30.25 -15.55 -15.91
N VAL A 177 30.48 -14.24 -15.85
CA VAL A 177 30.45 -13.34 -17.01
C VAL A 177 31.47 -13.79 -18.07
N ASP A 178 32.68 -14.15 -17.66
CA ASP A 178 33.75 -14.63 -18.55
C ASP A 178 33.43 -15.97 -19.23
N SER A 179 32.57 -16.80 -18.62
CA SER A 179 32.14 -18.09 -19.18
C SER A 179 30.93 -18.03 -20.11
N LEU A 180 30.25 -16.88 -20.21
CA LEU A 180 29.03 -16.75 -21.01
C LEU A 180 29.36 -16.52 -22.49
N ASP A 181 28.77 -17.33 -23.36
CA ASP A 181 28.79 -17.07 -24.80
C ASP A 181 27.94 -15.82 -25.12
N ALA A 182 28.57 -14.82 -25.72
CA ALA A 182 27.95 -13.52 -25.96
C ALA A 182 26.79 -13.59 -26.98
N ASP A 183 26.93 -14.41 -28.03
CA ASP A 183 25.92 -14.54 -29.08
C ASP A 183 24.69 -15.30 -28.59
N ALA A 184 24.88 -16.39 -27.83
CA ALA A 184 23.81 -17.13 -27.17
C ALA A 184 23.09 -16.27 -26.11
N THR A 185 23.84 -15.49 -25.32
CA THR A 185 23.26 -14.54 -24.36
C THR A 185 22.43 -13.47 -25.06
N ALA A 186 22.92 -12.89 -26.16
CA ALA A 186 22.19 -11.92 -26.97
C ALA A 186 20.97 -12.53 -27.71
N ALA A 187 21.06 -13.79 -28.13
CA ALA A 187 19.94 -14.53 -28.71
C ALA A 187 18.84 -14.81 -27.68
N LEU A 188 19.21 -15.20 -26.44
CA LEU A 188 18.27 -15.36 -25.34
C LEU A 188 17.61 -14.03 -24.96
N TYR A 189 18.37 -12.95 -24.85
CA TYR A 189 17.82 -11.62 -24.57
C TYR A 189 16.76 -11.19 -25.61
N ARG A 190 17.05 -11.33 -26.92
CA ARG A 190 16.10 -11.02 -28.01
C ARG A 190 14.82 -11.87 -27.99
N ARG A 191 14.89 -13.09 -27.45
CA ARG A 191 13.79 -14.05 -27.31
C ARG A 191 12.90 -13.73 -26.09
N LEU A 192 13.51 -13.32 -24.97
CA LEU A 192 12.81 -13.00 -23.73
C LEU A 192 12.25 -11.57 -23.70
N TYR A 193 12.91 -10.60 -24.36
CA TYR A 193 12.52 -9.19 -24.30
C TYR A 193 11.05 -8.90 -24.66
N PRO A 194 10.42 -9.52 -25.68
CA PRO A 194 9.01 -9.25 -26.00
C PRO A 194 7.99 -9.84 -25.02
N GLN A 195 8.42 -10.58 -23.99
CA GLN A 195 7.54 -11.28 -23.04
C GLN A 195 7.24 -10.44 -21.79
N PHE A 196 7.87 -9.26 -21.64
CA PHE A 196 7.84 -8.39 -20.46
C PHE A 196 7.74 -6.91 -20.83
#